data_AF-A0A2V7Y051-F1
#
_entry.id   AF-A0A2V7Y051-F1
#
_cell.length_a   1.000
_cell.length_b   1.000
_cell.length_c   1.000
_cell.angle_alpha   90.00
_cell.angle_beta   90.00
_cell.angle_gamma   90.00
#
_symmetry.space_group_name_H-M   'P 1'
#
loop_
_entity.id
_entity.type
_entity.pdbx_description
1 polymer ?
#
loop_
_entity_poly.entity_id
_entity_poly.type
_entity_poly.pdbx_seq_one_letter_code
_entity_poly.pdbx_strand_id
1 'polypeptide(L)'
;MDSCGRPCRQASRFRGLTRSSAKPHRRSFDTAAPVSGVKVSIRTTDNKVFWTGTTDEHGIVVAPNTDLRAERKELKPDAEEYVNEWQALSDLHFIVVAEKDGDIAYAASNWNDGVQPWEFGTSFNLAEAVSLLRGQVFTDRGVYKLGEEVHFKAVVRGDTPTGVQLLPPQTAVDVSMTNGRSISTSGAARNGRRPFQPTAFWARIR
;
A
#
# COMPACT_ATOMS: atom_id res chain seq x y z
N MET A 1 19.41 18.48 21.28
CA MET A 1 18.25 18.72 20.40
C MET A 1 18.77 18.59 18.99
N ASP A 2 18.61 17.42 18.38
CA ASP A 2 18.79 17.24 16.93
C ASP A 2 17.91 16.06 16.51
N SER A 3 16.72 16.40 16.05
CA SER A 3 15.72 15.48 15.52
C SER A 3 15.95 15.30 14.02
N CYS A 4 16.59 14.22 13.62
CA CYS A 4 16.64 13.81 12.21
C CYS A 4 15.41 12.96 11.90
N GLY A 5 14.30 13.61 11.53
CA GLY A 5 13.12 12.96 10.97
C GLY A 5 13.35 12.65 9.49
N ARG A 6 13.65 11.39 9.15
CA ARG A 6 13.62 10.91 7.77
C ARG A 6 12.29 10.18 7.51
N PRO A 7 11.60 10.47 6.40
CA PRO A 7 10.36 9.76 6.06
C PRO A 7 10.68 8.30 5.72
N CYS A 8 9.91 7.38 6.30
CA CYS A 8 9.87 5.97 5.89
C CYS A 8 9.46 5.90 4.42
N ARG A 9 10.44 5.80 3.51
CA ARG A 9 10.23 5.32 2.15
C ARG A 9 9.98 3.82 2.24
N GLN A 10 9.00 3.32 1.48
CA GLN A 10 8.71 1.88 1.37
C GLN A 10 10.01 1.09 1.23
N ALA A 11 10.26 0.26 2.22
CA ALA A 11 11.47 -0.51 2.39
C ALA A 11 11.03 -1.97 2.56
N SER A 12 11.13 -2.76 1.49
CA SER A 12 10.93 -4.20 1.61
C SER A 12 12.14 -4.80 2.33
N ARG A 13 11.91 -5.33 3.53
CA ARG A 13 12.90 -6.12 4.27
C ARG A 13 12.85 -7.55 3.74
N PHE A 14 13.91 -8.01 3.09
CA PHE A 14 14.04 -9.41 2.70
C PHE A 14 14.79 -10.16 3.80
N ARG A 15 14.15 -11.18 4.37
CA ARG A 15 14.77 -12.10 5.34
C ARG A 15 14.46 -13.53 4.90
N GLY A 16 15.51 -14.32 4.69
CA GLY A 16 15.43 -15.75 4.36
C GLY A 16 15.05 -16.01 2.89
N LEU A 17 16.04 -16.40 2.07
CA LEU A 17 15.83 -16.88 0.71
C LEU A 17 15.95 -18.41 0.70
N THR A 18 14.88 -19.13 0.31
CA THR A 18 14.89 -20.59 0.18
C THR A 18 14.87 -21.04 -1.30
N ARG A 19 16.05 -21.54 -1.72
CA ARG A 19 16.34 -22.70 -2.58
C ARG A 19 16.09 -22.67 -4.11
N SER A 20 17.22 -22.73 -4.85
CA SER A 20 17.58 -23.82 -5.79
C SER A 20 19.09 -23.76 -6.03
N SER A 21 19.85 -24.78 -5.61
CA SER A 21 21.31 -24.83 -5.82
C SER A 21 21.72 -26.08 -6.61
N ALA A 22 22.50 -25.85 -7.67
CA ALA A 22 23.24 -26.85 -8.39
C ALA A 22 24.73 -26.69 -8.08
N LYS A 23 25.20 -27.31 -6.98
CA LYS A 23 26.54 -27.91 -6.73
C LYS A 23 26.77 -28.13 -5.22
N PRO A 24 27.51 -29.17 -4.81
CA PRO A 24 27.63 -29.56 -3.40
C PRO A 24 28.84 -28.89 -2.73
N HIS A 25 28.70 -27.66 -2.24
CA HIS A 25 29.49 -27.20 -1.09
C HIS A 25 28.54 -26.62 -0.05
N ARG A 26 28.19 -27.46 0.91
CA ARG A 26 27.11 -27.28 1.87
C ARG A 26 27.68 -26.71 3.16
N ARG A 27 27.66 -25.39 3.41
CA ARG A 27 28.11 -24.86 4.72
C ARG A 27 27.40 -23.64 5.33
N SER A 28 26.51 -22.91 4.65
CA SER A 28 25.87 -21.73 5.27
C SER A 28 24.44 -21.95 5.79
N PHE A 29 23.80 -23.09 5.52
CA PHE A 29 22.40 -23.31 5.92
C PHE A 29 22.22 -23.99 7.30
N ASP A 30 23.26 -24.61 7.86
CA ASP A 30 23.10 -25.46 9.06
C ASP A 30 22.78 -24.68 10.34
N THR A 31 23.13 -23.39 10.41
CA THR A 31 22.97 -22.57 11.62
C THR A 31 21.92 -21.47 11.50
N ALA A 32 21.35 -21.27 10.30
CA ALA A 32 20.48 -20.14 9.97
C ALA A 32 21.03 -18.76 10.39
N ALA A 33 22.36 -18.65 10.54
CA ALA A 33 23.03 -17.44 10.97
C ALA A 33 22.99 -16.36 9.86
N PRO A 34 22.86 -15.08 10.21
CA PRO A 34 22.91 -14.00 9.23
C PRO A 34 24.28 -13.96 8.54
N VAL A 35 24.28 -13.65 7.24
CA VAL A 35 25.49 -13.58 6.42
C VAL A 35 25.65 -12.17 5.84
N SER A 36 26.75 -11.52 6.20
CA SER A 36 27.14 -10.21 5.67
C SER A 36 27.86 -10.33 4.33
N GLY A 37 27.89 -9.22 3.58
CA GLY A 37 28.64 -9.14 2.33
C GLY A 37 28.02 -9.91 1.17
N VAL A 38 26.75 -10.33 1.27
CA VAL A 38 26.04 -11.00 0.19
C VAL A 38 25.57 -9.96 -0.81
N LYS A 39 25.92 -10.12 -2.08
CA LYS A 39 25.44 -9.26 -3.15
C LYS A 39 24.01 -9.66 -3.49
N VAL A 40 23.08 -8.71 -3.37
CA VAL A 40 21.67 -8.90 -3.68
C VAL A 40 21.30 -8.06 -4.89
N SER A 41 20.52 -8.64 -5.79
CA SER A 41 19.95 -7.93 -6.93
C SER A 41 18.45 -8.23 -7.06
N ILE A 42 17.69 -7.24 -7.54
CA ILE A 42 16.29 -7.41 -7.90
C ILE A 42 16.21 -7.34 -9.42
N ARG A 43 15.65 -8.38 -10.03
CA ARG A 43 15.41 -8.48 -11.46
C ARG A 43 13.92 -8.46 -11.77
N THR A 44 13.51 -7.58 -12.68
CA THR A 44 12.14 -7.53 -13.20
C THR A 44 11.91 -8.61 -14.26
N THR A 45 10.66 -8.85 -14.65
CA THR A 45 10.28 -9.89 -15.63
C THR A 45 10.85 -9.68 -17.03
N ASP A 46 11.20 -8.44 -17.40
CA ASP A 46 11.95 -8.09 -18.60
C ASP A 46 13.46 -8.36 -18.49
N ASN A 47 13.89 -9.04 -17.42
CA ASN A 47 15.28 -9.37 -17.09
C ASN A 47 16.18 -8.13 -16.86
N LYS A 48 15.59 -6.97 -16.58
CA LYS A 48 16.34 -5.78 -16.17
C LYS A 48 16.72 -5.87 -14.69
N VAL A 49 17.94 -5.45 -14.36
CA VAL A 49 18.34 -5.25 -12.97
C VAL A 49 17.72 -3.94 -12.49
N PHE A 50 16.72 -4.04 -11.61
CA PHE A 50 16.07 -2.88 -10.99
C PHE A 50 16.98 -2.22 -9.96
N TRP A 51 17.62 -3.02 -9.12
CA TRP A 51 18.43 -2.55 -8.01
C TRP A 51 19.44 -3.60 -7.56
N THR A 52 20.55 -3.13 -6.98
CA THR A 52 21.58 -3.97 -6.35
C THR A 52 22.04 -3.38 -5.02
N GLY A 53 22.40 -4.23 -4.07
CA GLY A 53 23.03 -3.83 -2.82
C GLY A 53 23.74 -5.00 -2.14
N THR A 54 24.29 -4.74 -0.96
CA THR A 54 25.05 -5.72 -0.19
C THR A 54 24.51 -5.82 1.22
N THR A 55 24.39 -7.04 1.75
CA THR A 55 23.92 -7.26 3.12
C THR A 55 24.89 -6.71 4.16
N ASP A 56 24.33 -6.14 5.23
CA ASP A 56 25.06 -5.66 6.40
C ASP A 56 25.48 -6.80 7.35
N GLU A 57 26.08 -6.44 8.49
CA GLU A 57 26.49 -7.39 9.55
C GLU A 57 25.33 -8.22 10.12
N HIS A 58 24.09 -7.74 9.96
CA HIS A 58 22.88 -8.45 10.36
C HIS A 58 22.28 -9.30 9.24
N GLY A 59 22.94 -9.37 8.08
CA GLY A 59 22.45 -10.09 6.90
C GLY A 59 21.24 -9.42 6.24
N ILE A 60 21.05 -8.12 6.48
CA ILE A 60 19.91 -7.37 5.97
C ILE A 60 20.37 -6.44 4.85
N VAL A 61 19.53 -6.31 3.84
CA VAL A 61 19.65 -5.24 2.85
C VAL A 61 18.27 -4.69 2.53
N VAL A 62 18.19 -3.38 2.31
CA VAL A 62 16.94 -2.68 2.02
C VAL A 62 17.05 -1.98 0.68
N ALA A 63 16.22 -2.39 -0.28
CA ALA A 63 16.05 -1.70 -1.54
C ALA A 63 15.02 -0.56 -1.36
N PRO A 64 15.35 0.69 -1.70
CA PRO A 64 14.36 1.77 -1.70
C PRO A 64 13.45 1.68 -2.93
N ASN A 65 12.24 2.25 -2.84
CA ASN A 65 11.30 2.44 -3.96
C ASN A 65 10.88 1.13 -4.66
N THR A 66 10.66 0.05 -3.91
CA THR A 66 10.42 -1.31 -4.42
C THR A 66 8.95 -1.63 -4.70
N ASP A 67 8.15 -0.63 -5.08
CA ASP A 67 6.75 -0.81 -5.47
C ASP A 67 6.63 -1.41 -6.87
N LEU A 68 7.13 -2.64 -7.02
CA LEU A 68 7.22 -3.39 -8.27
C LEU A 68 5.99 -4.27 -8.55
N ARG A 69 5.06 -4.37 -7.60
CA ARG A 69 3.79 -5.11 -7.74
C ARG A 69 2.65 -4.22 -8.21
N ALA A 70 2.75 -2.90 -8.00
CA ALA A 70 1.75 -1.97 -8.51
C ALA A 70 1.84 -1.90 -10.04
N GLU A 71 0.81 -2.39 -10.71
CA GLU A 71 0.56 -2.01 -12.09
C GLU A 71 0.07 -0.56 -12.09
N ARG A 72 0.98 0.39 -12.27
CA ARG A 72 0.60 1.77 -12.59
C ARG A 72 0.26 1.84 -14.07
N LYS A 73 -0.93 1.40 -14.48
CA LYS A 73 -1.45 1.83 -15.78
C LYS A 73 -1.80 3.32 -15.66
N GLU A 74 -1.74 4.04 -16.78
CA GLU A 74 -2.25 5.41 -16.81
C GLU A 74 -3.72 5.36 -16.42
N LEU A 75 -4.10 6.07 -15.33
CA LEU A 75 -5.49 6.20 -14.91
C LEU A 75 -6.30 6.66 -16.13
N LYS A 76 -7.14 5.77 -16.66
CA LYS A 76 -8.19 6.22 -17.57
C LYS A 76 -9.20 6.99 -16.71
N PRO A 77 -9.69 8.16 -17.14
CA PRO A 77 -10.59 9.00 -16.34
C PRO A 77 -11.87 8.31 -15.88
N ASP A 78 -12.24 7.20 -16.52
CA ASP A 78 -13.44 6.40 -16.34
C ASP A 78 -13.17 4.97 -15.81
N ALA A 79 -11.91 4.61 -15.56
CA ALA A 79 -11.57 3.32 -14.99
C ALA A 79 -11.50 3.40 -13.47
N GLU A 80 -12.43 2.74 -12.79
CA GLU A 80 -12.24 2.30 -11.40
C GLU A 80 -11.12 1.25 -11.41
N GLU A 81 -9.86 1.70 -11.37
CA GLU A 81 -8.71 0.80 -11.32
C GLU A 81 -8.58 0.23 -9.90
N TYR A 82 -9.25 -0.89 -9.68
CA TYR A 82 -8.99 -1.74 -8.53
C TYR A 82 -7.71 -2.53 -8.81
N VAL A 83 -6.69 -2.34 -7.97
CA VAL A 83 -5.58 -3.29 -7.92
C VAL A 83 -6.18 -4.62 -7.49
N ASN A 84 -6.17 -5.62 -8.39
CA ASN A 84 -6.55 -6.96 -8.00
C ASN A 84 -5.43 -7.54 -7.12
N GLU A 85 -5.60 -7.39 -5.82
CA GLU A 85 -4.63 -7.78 -4.80
C GLU A 85 -4.24 -9.26 -4.90
N TRP A 86 -5.16 -10.11 -5.36
CA TRP A 86 -4.92 -11.53 -5.59
C TRP A 86 -3.98 -11.77 -6.77
N GLN A 87 -4.16 -11.04 -7.88
CA GLN A 87 -3.23 -11.10 -9.02
C GLN A 87 -1.86 -10.55 -8.62
N ALA A 88 -1.81 -9.43 -7.90
CA ALA A 88 -0.56 -8.84 -7.44
C ALA A 88 0.25 -9.75 -6.47
N LEU A 89 -0.41 -10.69 -5.77
CA LEU A 89 0.27 -11.71 -4.96
C LEU A 89 0.65 -12.97 -5.75
N SER A 90 -0.11 -13.32 -6.79
CA SER A 90 0.02 -14.59 -7.51
C SER A 90 0.91 -14.49 -8.76
N ASP A 91 0.97 -13.32 -9.38
CA ASP A 91 1.73 -13.08 -10.59
C ASP A 91 3.21 -12.79 -10.29
N LEU A 92 4.08 -13.27 -11.18
CA LEU A 92 5.51 -13.00 -11.08
C LEU A 92 5.79 -11.55 -11.52
N HIS A 93 6.26 -10.71 -10.60
CA HIS A 93 6.63 -9.32 -10.89
C HIS A 93 8.15 -9.10 -10.92
N PHE A 94 8.86 -9.76 -10.01
CA PHE A 94 10.31 -9.69 -9.89
C PHE A 94 10.88 -10.95 -9.21
N ILE A 95 12.19 -11.12 -9.34
CA ILE A 95 13.01 -12.14 -8.69
C ILE A 95 14.12 -11.44 -7.92
N VAL A 96 14.32 -11.83 -6.66
CA VAL A 96 15.47 -11.41 -5.86
C VAL A 96 16.54 -12.49 -5.97
N VAL A 97 17.77 -12.11 -6.30
CA VAL A 97 18.92 -13.02 -6.41
C VAL A 97 20.00 -12.59 -5.42
N ALA A 98 20.51 -13.54 -4.65
CA ALA A 98 21.61 -13.38 -3.73
C ALA A 98 22.83 -14.19 -4.20
N GLU A 99 24.00 -13.55 -4.25
CA GLU A 99 25.25 -14.11 -4.74
C GLU A 99 26.36 -13.88 -3.71
N LYS A 100 27.10 -14.93 -3.35
CA LYS A 100 28.32 -14.82 -2.52
C LYS A 100 29.22 -16.03 -2.77
N ASP A 101 30.51 -15.79 -3.01
CA ASP A 101 31.54 -16.84 -3.14
C ASP A 101 31.20 -17.96 -4.15
N GLY A 102 30.45 -17.62 -5.21
CA GLY A 102 29.98 -18.57 -6.24
C GLY A 102 28.67 -19.29 -5.92
N ASP A 103 28.16 -19.16 -4.69
CA ASP A 103 26.83 -19.64 -4.32
C ASP A 103 25.76 -18.64 -4.78
N ILE A 104 24.63 -19.19 -5.25
CA ILE A 104 23.48 -18.44 -5.74
C ILE A 104 22.21 -18.94 -5.06
N ALA A 105 21.38 -18.01 -4.60
CA ALA A 105 20.02 -18.26 -4.15
C ALA A 105 19.07 -17.24 -4.77
N TYR A 106 17.80 -17.61 -4.95
CA TYR A 106 16.78 -16.68 -5.43
C TYR A 106 15.44 -16.90 -4.74
N ALA A 107 14.59 -15.88 -4.77
CA ALA A 107 13.17 -15.99 -4.45
C ALA A 107 12.33 -15.18 -5.43
N ALA A 108 11.21 -15.76 -5.83
CA ALA A 108 10.25 -15.13 -6.71
C ALA A 108 9.22 -14.34 -5.91
N SER A 109 8.79 -13.19 -6.44
CA SER A 109 7.79 -12.32 -5.82
C SER A 109 6.41 -12.96 -5.61
N ASN A 110 6.08 -14.01 -6.36
CA ASN A 110 4.83 -14.76 -6.21
C ASN A 110 4.93 -16.00 -5.33
N TRP A 111 6.09 -16.27 -4.74
CA TRP A 111 6.19 -17.35 -3.78
C TRP A 111 5.52 -16.93 -2.47
N ASN A 112 4.36 -17.53 -2.18
CA ASN A 112 3.60 -17.27 -0.97
C ASN A 112 3.06 -18.55 -0.29
N ASP A 113 3.33 -19.73 -0.85
CA ASP A 113 2.86 -21.01 -0.30
C ASP A 113 3.29 -21.20 1.16
N GLY A 114 2.31 -21.43 2.03
CA GLY A 114 2.53 -21.64 3.47
C GLY A 114 2.81 -20.36 4.27
N VAL A 115 2.77 -19.18 3.64
CA VAL A 115 2.94 -17.88 4.30
C VAL A 115 1.90 -16.85 3.85
N GLN A 116 0.71 -17.32 3.48
CA GLN A 116 -0.36 -16.48 2.95
C GLN A 116 -1.08 -15.73 4.09
N PRO A 117 -1.57 -14.50 3.86
CA PRO A 117 -2.23 -13.69 4.92
C PRO A 117 -3.35 -14.42 5.69
N TRP A 118 -4.15 -15.25 5.01
CA TRP A 118 -5.26 -15.96 5.63
C TRP A 118 -4.85 -17.10 6.56
N GLU A 119 -3.65 -17.68 6.39
CA GLU A 119 -3.08 -18.66 7.34
C GLU A 119 -2.89 -18.03 8.73
N PHE A 120 -2.82 -16.70 8.81
CA PHE A 120 -2.66 -15.93 10.05
C PHE A 120 -3.92 -15.14 10.41
N GLY A 121 -5.05 -15.35 9.72
CA GLY A 121 -6.29 -14.64 9.96
C GLY A 121 -6.21 -13.12 9.74
N THR A 122 -5.24 -12.65 8.93
CA THR A 122 -5.09 -11.23 8.63
C THR A 122 -5.61 -10.89 7.24
N SER A 123 -6.32 -9.77 7.12
CA SER A 123 -6.51 -9.10 5.84
C SER A 123 -5.20 -8.49 5.38
N PHE A 124 -5.05 -8.28 4.08
CA PHE A 124 -3.92 -7.54 3.51
C PHE A 124 -4.44 -6.50 2.52
N ASN A 125 -3.68 -5.43 2.32
CA ASN A 125 -3.91 -4.46 1.27
C ASN A 125 -2.55 -3.97 0.77
N LEU A 126 -2.21 -4.31 -0.47
CA LEU A 126 -0.89 -3.96 -1.03
C LEU A 126 -0.77 -2.46 -1.37
N ALA A 127 -1.90 -1.76 -1.50
CA ALA A 127 -1.98 -0.32 -1.75
C ALA A 127 -2.01 0.53 -0.46
N GLU A 128 -1.97 -0.07 0.74
CA GLU A 128 -2.03 0.65 2.02
C GLU A 128 -0.87 1.65 2.21
N ALA A 129 0.23 1.44 1.51
CA ALA A 129 1.37 2.35 1.52
C ALA A 129 1.18 3.60 0.63
N VAL A 130 0.06 3.72 -0.08
CA VAL A 130 -0.35 4.95 -0.76
C VAL A 130 -1.27 5.73 0.18
N SER A 131 -1.18 7.06 0.18
CA SER A 131 -2.11 7.88 0.96
C SER A 131 -3.55 7.67 0.47
N LEU A 132 -4.42 7.21 1.35
CA LEU A 132 -5.83 6.93 1.04
C LEU A 132 -6.72 8.01 1.65
N LEU A 133 -7.68 8.50 0.87
CA LEU A 133 -8.75 9.32 1.40
C LEU A 133 -9.77 8.40 2.09
N ARG A 134 -9.90 8.52 3.41
CA ARG A 134 -10.88 7.77 4.19
C ARG A 134 -11.93 8.72 4.73
N GLY A 135 -13.19 8.32 4.65
CA GLY A 135 -14.27 9.10 5.24
C GLY A 135 -15.48 8.27 5.59
N GLN A 136 -16.37 8.89 6.36
CA GLN A 136 -17.67 8.36 6.70
C GLN A 136 -18.70 9.47 6.55
N VAL A 137 -19.85 9.12 5.99
CA VAL A 137 -21.02 9.99 5.87
C VAL A 137 -22.14 9.40 6.72
N PHE A 138 -22.82 10.24 7.47
CA PHE A 138 -23.98 9.84 8.25
C PHE A 138 -25.06 10.92 8.19
N THR A 139 -26.30 10.46 8.11
CA THR A 139 -27.51 11.29 8.12
C THR A 139 -28.15 11.28 9.50
N ASP A 140 -28.98 12.28 9.80
CA ASP A 140 -29.69 12.32 11.08
C ASP A 140 -30.65 11.14 11.28
N ARG A 141 -31.34 10.67 10.23
CA ARG A 141 -32.50 9.75 10.39
C ARG A 141 -32.50 8.47 9.55
N GLY A 142 -31.55 8.26 8.63
CA GLY A 142 -31.43 7.03 7.82
C GLY A 142 -32.55 6.80 6.77
N VAL A 143 -33.80 7.18 7.09
CA VAL A 143 -34.95 7.15 6.20
C VAL A 143 -35.66 8.51 6.24
N TYR A 144 -35.99 9.03 5.07
CA TYR A 144 -36.64 10.31 4.87
C TYR A 144 -37.89 10.13 4.01
N LYS A 145 -38.92 10.93 4.27
CA LYS A 145 -40.11 11.02 3.42
C LYS A 145 -39.83 11.93 2.24
N LEU A 146 -40.64 11.80 1.19
CA LEU A 146 -40.57 12.68 0.03
C LEU A 146 -40.82 14.14 0.46
N GLY A 147 -39.96 15.05 0.00
CA GLY A 147 -40.01 16.48 0.34
C GLY A 147 -39.39 16.84 1.69
N GLU A 148 -38.90 15.86 2.47
CA GLU A 148 -38.11 16.16 3.65
C GLU A 148 -36.69 16.59 3.29
N GLU A 149 -36.19 17.56 4.05
CA GLU A 149 -34.81 18.01 3.94
C GLU A 149 -33.85 17.01 4.59
N VAL A 150 -32.81 16.63 3.86
CA VAL A 150 -31.76 15.73 4.35
C VAL A 150 -30.60 16.54 4.90
N HIS A 151 -30.31 16.32 6.18
CA HIS A 151 -29.09 16.77 6.82
C HIS A 151 -28.13 15.60 6.96
N PHE A 152 -26.87 15.84 6.60
CA PHE A 152 -25.80 14.89 6.77
C PHE A 152 -24.53 15.58 7.28
N LYS A 153 -23.68 14.75 7.87
CA LYS A 153 -22.31 15.10 8.21
C LYS A 153 -21.38 14.13 7.50
N ALA A 154 -20.30 14.66 6.94
CA ALA A 154 -19.21 13.85 6.45
C ALA A 154 -17.96 14.14 7.28
N VAL A 155 -17.28 13.07 7.70
CA VAL A 155 -15.96 13.16 8.34
C VAL A 155 -14.95 12.55 7.39
N VAL A 156 -13.95 13.33 6.97
CA VAL A 156 -12.94 12.90 5.98
C VAL A 156 -11.52 13.15 6.51
N ARG A 157 -10.61 12.21 6.26
CA ARG A 157 -9.19 12.28 6.63
C ARG A 157 -8.32 11.62 5.55
N GLY A 158 -7.05 11.96 5.53
CA GLY A 158 -6.05 11.20 4.78
C GLY A 158 -5.39 10.18 5.70
N ASP A 159 -5.38 8.91 5.31
CA ASP A 159 -4.55 7.89 5.96
C ASP A 159 -3.25 7.80 5.15
N THR A 160 -2.11 8.11 5.77
CA THR A 160 -0.78 8.11 5.13
C THR A 160 0.10 7.01 5.74
N PRO A 161 1.20 6.61 5.08
CA PRO A 161 2.18 5.68 5.66
C PRO A 161 2.79 6.15 7.00
N THR A 162 2.71 7.45 7.28
CA THR A 162 3.20 8.06 8.52
C THR A 162 2.11 8.30 9.56
N GLY A 163 0.86 7.95 9.26
CA GLY A 163 -0.28 8.09 10.16
C GLY A 163 -1.45 8.89 9.56
N VAL A 164 -2.43 9.18 10.40
CA VAL A 164 -3.63 9.94 10.02
C VAL A 164 -3.30 11.42 9.88
N GLN A 165 -3.75 12.02 8.78
CA GLN A 165 -3.58 13.43 8.45
C GLN A 165 -4.95 14.10 8.23
N LEU A 166 -5.12 15.30 8.79
CA LEU A 166 -6.29 16.14 8.51
C LEU A 166 -6.15 16.80 7.14
N LEU A 167 -7.28 16.96 6.44
CA LEU A 167 -7.29 17.71 5.19
C LEU A 167 -7.03 19.20 5.45
N PRO A 168 -6.40 19.92 4.51
CA PRO A 168 -6.24 21.36 4.61
C PRO A 168 -7.57 22.08 4.91
N PRO A 169 -7.55 23.19 5.66
CA PRO A 169 -8.75 24.01 5.84
C PRO A 169 -9.31 24.44 4.48
N GLN A 170 -10.64 24.50 4.36
CA GLN A 170 -11.35 24.91 3.15
C GLN A 170 -11.20 24.00 1.92
N THR A 171 -10.67 22.77 2.08
CA THR A 171 -10.75 21.74 1.05
C THR A 171 -12.21 21.58 0.59
N ALA A 172 -12.42 21.66 -0.73
CA ALA A 172 -13.71 21.41 -1.34
C ALA A 172 -13.93 19.90 -1.45
N VAL A 173 -15.13 19.45 -1.16
CA VAL A 173 -15.58 18.07 -1.34
C VAL A 173 -16.81 18.10 -2.22
N ASP A 174 -16.75 17.39 -3.33
CA ASP A 174 -17.91 17.19 -4.18
C ASP A 174 -18.81 16.12 -3.57
N VAL A 175 -20.08 16.48 -3.38
CA VAL A 175 -21.11 15.61 -2.87
C VAL A 175 -22.05 15.32 -4.02
N SER A 176 -22.23 14.04 -4.34
CA SER A 176 -23.24 13.60 -5.30
C SER A 176 -24.33 12.80 -4.60
N MET A 177 -25.56 13.01 -5.06
CA MET A 177 -26.72 12.21 -4.68
C MET A 177 -27.16 11.37 -5.86
N THR A 178 -27.32 10.08 -5.65
CA THR A 178 -27.77 9.13 -6.66
C THR A 178 -29.14 8.60 -6.28
N ASN A 179 -30.10 8.68 -7.21
CA ASN A 179 -31.43 8.11 -6.98
C ASN A 179 -31.47 6.61 -7.32
N GLY A 180 -32.61 5.95 -7.07
CA GLY A 180 -32.79 4.52 -7.36
C GLY A 180 -32.74 4.12 -8.85
N ARG A 181 -32.57 5.08 -9.76
CA ARG A 181 -32.34 4.87 -11.20
C ARG A 181 -30.92 5.22 -11.63
N SER A 182 -29.99 5.38 -10.68
CA SER A 182 -28.60 5.76 -10.90
C SER A 182 -28.38 7.13 -11.54
N ILE A 183 -29.38 8.03 -11.46
CA ILE A 183 -29.23 9.42 -11.89
C ILE A 183 -28.61 10.21 -10.74
N SER A 184 -27.54 10.94 -11.03
CA SER A 184 -26.76 11.67 -10.04
C SER A 184 -26.84 13.19 -10.20
N THR A 185 -26.98 13.90 -9.07
CA THR A 185 -26.85 15.36 -8.99
C THR A 185 -25.68 15.70 -8.05
N SER A 186 -24.80 16.62 -8.43
CA SER A 186 -23.61 16.98 -7.64
C SER A 186 -23.60 18.44 -7.18
N GLY A 187 -22.93 18.70 -6.06
CA GLY A 187 -22.68 20.03 -5.51
C GLY A 187 -21.46 20.04 -4.58
N ALA A 188 -20.84 21.21 -4.39
CA ALA A 188 -19.62 21.34 -3.60
C ALA A 188 -19.90 21.74 -2.13
N ALA A 189 -19.25 21.08 -1.18
CA ALA A 189 -19.25 21.40 0.24
C ALA A 189 -17.83 21.78 0.71
N ARG A 190 -17.71 22.60 1.76
CA ARG A 190 -16.41 22.98 2.36
C ARG A 190 -16.43 22.80 3.88
N ASN A 191 -15.30 22.40 4.46
CA ASN A 191 -15.18 22.21 5.90
C ASN A 191 -15.18 23.55 6.67
N GLY A 192 -15.84 23.59 7.83
CA GLY A 192 -15.89 24.75 8.76
C GLY A 192 -14.84 24.68 9.89
N ARG A 193 -14.36 25.85 10.36
CA ARG A 193 -13.33 25.93 11.43
C ARG A 193 -13.92 25.67 12.83
N ARG A 194 -13.48 24.63 13.55
CA ARG A 194 -13.40 24.58 15.03
C ARG A 194 -12.20 23.72 15.48
N PRO A 195 -11.55 24.00 16.63
CA PRO A 195 -10.14 23.60 16.86
C PRO A 195 -9.88 22.12 17.24
N PHE A 196 -10.91 21.30 17.46
CA PHE A 196 -10.72 19.93 18.00
C PHE A 196 -11.80 18.93 17.56
N GLN A 197 -12.10 18.85 16.26
CA GLN A 197 -12.95 17.80 15.69
C GLN A 197 -12.35 17.28 14.37
N PRO A 198 -12.51 15.98 14.05
CA PRO A 198 -12.20 15.49 12.72
C PRO A 198 -13.03 16.25 11.67
N THR A 199 -12.44 16.49 10.51
CA THR A 199 -12.88 17.38 9.43
C THR A 199 -14.37 17.17 9.09
N ALA A 200 -15.26 18.02 9.58
CA ALA A 200 -16.71 17.83 9.47
C ALA A 200 -17.33 18.76 8.43
N PHE A 201 -17.91 18.17 7.39
CA PHE A 201 -18.63 18.89 6.34
C PHE A 201 -20.12 18.96 6.64
N TRP A 202 -20.70 20.11 6.32
CA TRP A 202 -22.14 20.37 6.42
C TRP A 202 -22.63 20.82 5.06
N ALA A 203 -23.66 20.16 4.54
CA ALA A 203 -24.38 20.65 3.37
C ALA A 203 -25.88 20.44 3.54
N ARG A 204 -26.63 21.31 2.86
CA ARG A 204 -28.08 21.33 2.82
C ARG A 204 -28.49 20.87 1.43
N ILE A 205 -29.33 19.85 1.31
CA ILE A 205 -29.80 19.39 0.00
C ILE A 205 -31.32 19.42 -0.05
N ARG A 206 -31.86 20.07 -1.09
CA ARG A 206 -33.30 20.13 -1.43
C ARG A 206 -33.58 19.22 -2.60
#